data_AF-A0AAN5HXR8-F1
#
_entry.id   AF-A0AAN5HXR8-F1
#
_cell.length_a   1.000
_cell.length_b   1.000
_cell.length_c   1.000
_cell.angle_alpha   90.00
_cell.angle_beta   90.00
_cell.angle_gamma   90.00
#
_symmetry.space_group_name_H-M   'P 1'
#
loop_
_entity.id
_entity.type
_entity.pdbx_description
1 polymer ?
#
loop_
_entity_poly.entity_id
_entity_poly.type
_entity_poly.pdbx_seq_one_letter_code
_entity_poly.pdbx_strand_id
1 'polypeptide(L)'
;SAMGCCDCLHVEKYKIPGAEPTFFLSMRFLGFWSMIFPAITAYVCIISTFYTQADIISNYSLANCPHVKSPLPPISYSIGSWEPQKQMWMFAVIVHMPSRMLLSRSIPQIWLEGIWRLAGYAATTIEMFSLTMVSLFYVDSIAGFEVHAAFFGMWWGATVWGMSIMIHMQRVTGHIYQDPYIYRSWLVKSVIMTAYIIVSCTTSIAYPISQRNCSLFAFTIFCIGEYTIITLNAAFWAIVLLEVSRDFEGFRIVAVMSKRRAIEKYSTENPTMKIAIKKKIEKH
;
A
#
# COMPACT_ATOMS: atom_id res chain seq x y z
N SER A 1 -43.83 20.54 35.71
CA SER A 1 -43.16 20.65 34.41
C SER A 1 -42.68 19.29 33.95
N ALA A 2 -43.46 18.63 33.09
CA ALA A 2 -43.04 17.44 32.37
C ALA A 2 -42.32 17.92 31.10
N MET A 3 -41.01 17.66 31.01
CA MET A 3 -40.21 17.96 29.84
C MET A 3 -40.30 16.74 28.92
N GLY A 4 -41.03 16.89 27.82
CA GLY A 4 -41.20 15.85 26.81
C GLY A 4 -39.86 15.49 26.17
N CYS A 5 -39.51 14.21 26.23
CA CYS A 5 -38.46 13.63 25.42
C CYS A 5 -38.95 13.64 23.97
N CYS A 6 -38.33 14.46 23.12
CA CYS A 6 -38.40 14.26 21.68
C CYS A 6 -37.69 12.94 21.37
N ASP A 7 -38.47 11.92 21.05
CA ASP A 7 -37.98 10.71 20.39
C ASP A 7 -37.30 11.12 19.08
N CYS A 8 -35.97 11.20 19.12
CA CYS A 8 -35.16 11.19 17.91
C CYS A 8 -35.42 9.84 17.23
N LEU A 9 -36.28 9.84 16.21
CA LEU A 9 -36.43 8.76 15.25
C LEU A 9 -35.04 8.29 14.83
N HIS A 10 -34.62 7.14 15.36
CA HIS A 10 -33.51 6.38 14.82
C HIS A 10 -33.89 6.05 13.38
N VAL A 11 -33.40 6.84 12.43
CA VAL A 11 -33.36 6.43 11.03
C VAL A 11 -32.35 5.30 11.00
N GLU A 12 -32.85 4.07 11.18
CA GLU A 12 -32.10 2.88 10.77
C GLU A 12 -31.63 3.14 9.35
N LYS A 13 -30.31 3.30 9.18
CA LYS A 13 -29.69 3.37 7.86
C LYS A 13 -30.11 2.10 7.13
N TYR A 14 -31.09 2.22 6.24
CA TYR A 14 -31.65 1.13 5.46
C TYR A 14 -30.51 0.42 4.74
N LYS A 15 -30.08 -0.72 5.28
CA LYS A 15 -28.98 -1.51 4.72
C LYS A 15 -29.58 -2.26 3.54
N ILE A 16 -29.27 -1.82 2.32
CA ILE A 16 -29.77 -2.45 1.10
C ILE A 16 -29.40 -3.95 1.18
N PRO A 17 -30.38 -4.86 1.11
CA PRO A 17 -30.10 -6.29 1.19
C PRO A 17 -29.24 -6.66 -0.02
N GLY A 18 -28.02 -7.12 0.26
CA GLY A 18 -27.13 -7.68 -0.76
C GLY A 18 -27.64 -9.05 -1.20
N ALA A 19 -27.32 -9.44 -2.44
CA ALA A 19 -27.48 -10.84 -2.87
C ALA A 19 -26.54 -11.77 -2.05
N GLU A 20 -26.71 -13.09 -2.16
CA GLU A 20 -25.73 -14.00 -1.58
C GLU A 20 -24.34 -13.75 -2.18
N PRO A 21 -23.27 -13.80 -1.37
CA PRO A 21 -21.92 -13.52 -1.83
C PRO A 21 -21.49 -14.59 -2.84
N THR A 22 -21.17 -14.18 -4.06
CA THR A 22 -20.78 -15.11 -5.14
C THR A 22 -19.29 -15.41 -5.17
N PHE A 23 -18.47 -14.57 -4.54
CA PHE A 23 -17.01 -14.68 -4.57
C PHE A 23 -16.38 -14.30 -3.23
N PHE A 24 -15.43 -15.13 -2.79
CA PHE A 24 -14.63 -14.91 -1.59
C PHE A 24 -13.17 -14.69 -1.95
N LEU A 25 -12.62 -13.57 -1.48
CA LEU A 25 -11.24 -13.18 -1.74
C LEU A 25 -10.47 -13.18 -0.42
N SER A 26 -9.58 -14.15 -0.24
CA SER A 26 -8.82 -14.29 1.01
C SER A 26 -7.90 -13.09 1.27
N MET A 27 -7.82 -12.67 2.54
CA MET A 27 -6.91 -11.62 2.98
C MET A 27 -5.44 -11.98 2.69
N ARG A 28 -5.07 -13.26 2.83
CA ARG A 28 -3.70 -13.73 2.55
C ARG A 28 -3.35 -13.64 1.08
N PHE A 29 -4.29 -13.97 0.20
CA PHE A 29 -4.10 -13.87 -1.24
C PHE A 29 -3.90 -12.40 -1.65
N LEU A 30 -4.73 -11.48 -1.17
CA LEU A 30 -4.54 -10.05 -1.39
C LEU A 30 -3.22 -9.54 -0.81
N GLY A 31 -2.83 -10.03 0.37
CA GLY A 31 -1.58 -9.66 1.01
C GLY A 31 -0.35 -10.06 0.19
N PHE A 32 -0.38 -11.25 -0.41
CA PHE A 32 0.69 -11.72 -1.29
C PHE A 32 0.89 -10.79 -2.50
N TRP A 33 -0.19 -10.52 -3.25
CA TRP A 33 -0.12 -9.70 -4.46
C TRP A 33 0.18 -8.23 -4.19
N SER A 34 -0.27 -7.72 -3.04
CA SER A 34 -0.05 -6.32 -2.68
C SER A 34 1.33 -6.04 -2.11
N MET A 35 2.02 -6.99 -1.45
CA MET A 35 3.28 -6.66 -0.76
C MET A 35 4.43 -7.56 -1.15
N ILE A 36 4.19 -8.86 -1.13
CA ILE A 36 5.25 -9.86 -1.29
C ILE A 36 5.65 -9.96 -2.76
N PHE A 37 4.68 -9.98 -3.67
CA PHE A 37 4.92 -10.16 -5.09
C PHE A 37 5.80 -9.05 -5.71
N PRO A 38 5.57 -7.75 -5.45
CA PRO A 38 6.47 -6.69 -5.93
C PRO A 38 7.87 -6.82 -5.35
N ALA A 39 8.01 -7.08 -4.04
CA ALA A 39 9.32 -7.22 -3.42
C ALA A 39 10.12 -8.39 -4.01
N ILE A 40 9.49 -9.56 -4.16
CA ILE A 40 10.11 -10.72 -4.82
C ILE A 40 10.49 -10.36 -6.25
N THR A 41 9.60 -9.72 -7.00
CA THR A 41 9.86 -9.34 -8.40
C THR A 41 11.06 -8.39 -8.51
N ALA A 42 11.16 -7.38 -7.64
CA ALA A 42 12.31 -6.49 -7.58
C ALA A 42 13.62 -7.26 -7.36
N TYR A 43 13.64 -8.20 -6.40
CA TYR A 43 14.82 -9.04 -6.16
C TYR A 43 15.14 -9.98 -7.31
N VAL A 44 14.12 -10.57 -7.95
CA VAL A 44 14.32 -11.39 -9.16
C VAL A 44 14.93 -10.54 -10.27
N CYS A 45 14.47 -9.29 -10.47
CA CYS A 45 15.06 -8.38 -11.45
C CYS A 45 16.52 -8.02 -11.12
N ILE A 46 16.84 -7.73 -9.85
CA ILE A 46 18.21 -7.45 -9.40
C ILE A 46 19.11 -8.67 -9.67
N ILE A 47 18.72 -9.86 -9.20
CA ILE A 47 19.49 -11.09 -9.37
C ILE A 47 19.65 -11.42 -10.86
N SER A 48 18.58 -11.33 -11.64
CA SER A 48 18.61 -11.55 -13.10
C SER A 48 19.57 -10.58 -13.78
N THR A 49 19.64 -9.33 -13.33
CA THR A 49 20.58 -8.32 -13.87
C THR A 49 22.02 -8.79 -13.67
N PHE A 50 22.39 -9.30 -12.49
CA PHE A 50 23.73 -9.87 -12.26
C PHE A 50 24.05 -11.09 -13.12
N TYR A 51 23.07 -11.92 -13.49
CA TYR A 51 23.30 -13.09 -14.34
C TYR A 51 23.33 -12.77 -15.82
N THR A 52 22.42 -11.90 -16.28
CA THR A 52 22.20 -11.66 -17.71
C THR A 52 23.01 -10.48 -18.26
N GLN A 53 23.45 -9.56 -17.40
CA GLN A 53 24.13 -8.31 -17.78
C GLN A 53 25.45 -8.13 -17.01
N ALA A 54 26.12 -9.23 -16.64
CA ALA A 54 27.32 -9.20 -15.80
C ALA A 54 28.46 -8.35 -16.41
N ASP A 55 28.64 -8.45 -17.73
CA ASP A 55 29.63 -7.71 -18.51
C ASP A 55 29.34 -6.20 -18.51
N ILE A 56 28.06 -5.82 -18.61
CA ILE A 56 27.63 -4.42 -18.59
C ILE A 56 27.75 -3.84 -17.17
N ILE A 57 27.32 -4.58 -16.15
CA ILE A 57 27.42 -4.16 -14.74
C ILE A 57 28.88 -3.95 -14.33
N SER A 58 29.79 -4.82 -14.78
CA SER A 58 31.22 -4.66 -14.50
C SER A 58 31.80 -3.34 -15.03
N ASN A 59 31.13 -2.72 -16.00
CA ASN A 59 31.46 -1.44 -16.60
C ASN A 59 30.47 -0.31 -16.26
N TYR A 60 29.53 -0.53 -15.35
CA TYR A 60 28.55 0.48 -14.96
C TYR A 60 29.26 1.65 -14.26
N SER A 61 29.06 2.86 -14.75
CA SER A 61 29.69 4.06 -14.22
C SER A 61 28.71 4.99 -13.53
N LEU A 62 29.20 5.77 -12.56
CA LEU A 62 28.41 6.82 -11.93
C LEU A 62 28.05 7.91 -12.95
N ALA A 63 26.84 8.48 -12.83
CA ALA A 63 26.32 9.48 -13.76
C ALA A 63 27.26 10.68 -13.97
N ASN A 64 27.81 11.25 -12.89
CA ASN A 64 28.73 12.40 -12.96
C ASN A 64 30.21 12.00 -12.96
N CYS A 65 30.53 10.72 -12.77
CA CYS A 65 31.91 10.23 -12.61
C CYS A 65 32.12 8.99 -13.49
N PRO A 66 32.27 9.16 -14.82
CA PRO A 66 32.33 8.04 -15.78
C PRO A 66 33.55 7.12 -15.59
N HIS A 67 34.60 7.61 -14.92
CA HIS A 67 35.81 6.86 -14.62
C HIS A 67 35.65 5.92 -13.41
N VAL A 68 34.62 6.11 -12.58
CA VAL A 68 34.36 5.28 -11.41
C VAL A 68 33.35 4.20 -11.78
N LYS A 69 33.81 2.95 -11.80
CA LYS A 69 32.99 1.77 -12.08
C LYS A 69 32.42 1.19 -10.79
N SER A 70 31.11 0.91 -10.77
CA SER A 70 30.44 0.25 -9.66
C SER A 70 30.02 -1.17 -10.05
N PRO A 71 30.36 -2.19 -9.24
CA PRO A 71 29.89 -3.55 -9.48
C PRO A 71 28.42 -3.75 -9.05
N LEU A 72 27.79 -2.73 -8.43
CA LEU A 72 26.41 -2.79 -7.97
C LEU A 72 25.58 -1.73 -8.70
N PRO A 73 24.54 -2.13 -9.45
CA PRO A 73 23.61 -1.21 -10.05
C PRO A 73 22.52 -0.76 -9.05
N PRO A 74 21.96 0.45 -9.17
CA PRO A 74 20.79 0.84 -8.40
C PRO A 74 19.55 -0.01 -8.79
N ILE A 75 18.52 0.00 -7.95
CA ILE A 75 17.30 -0.80 -8.22
C ILE A 75 16.64 -0.34 -9.52
N SER A 76 16.53 0.98 -9.67
CA SER A 76 15.89 1.62 -10.83
C SER A 76 16.49 1.16 -12.16
N TYR A 77 17.80 0.88 -12.19
CA TYR A 77 18.47 0.29 -13.34
C TYR A 77 18.04 -1.17 -13.57
N SER A 78 18.00 -1.98 -12.50
CA SER A 78 17.65 -3.40 -12.59
C SER A 78 16.20 -3.64 -12.99
N ILE A 79 15.27 -2.78 -12.57
CA ILE A 79 13.83 -2.91 -12.87
C ILE A 79 13.39 -2.11 -14.09
N GLY A 80 14.16 -1.09 -14.50
CA GLY A 80 13.77 -0.14 -15.53
C GLY A 80 14.40 -0.41 -16.89
N SER A 81 15.69 -0.76 -16.93
CA SER A 81 16.51 -0.63 -18.14
C SER A 81 16.50 -1.83 -19.08
N TRP A 82 16.14 -3.02 -18.58
CA TRP A 82 16.35 -4.28 -19.30
C TRP A 82 15.06 -5.04 -19.57
N GLU A 83 15.00 -5.70 -20.72
CA GLU A 83 14.00 -6.73 -21.00
C GLU A 83 14.59 -8.12 -20.75
N PRO A 84 13.86 -9.04 -20.08
CA PRO A 84 12.44 -8.98 -19.69
C PRO A 84 12.16 -8.33 -18.32
N GLN A 85 13.17 -7.90 -17.56
CA GLN A 85 13.05 -7.40 -16.18
C GLN A 85 12.01 -6.28 -16.04
N LYS A 86 12.00 -5.34 -16.98
CA LYS A 86 11.04 -4.23 -17.04
C LYS A 86 9.60 -4.72 -17.18
N GLN A 87 9.37 -5.68 -18.06
CA GLN A 87 8.04 -6.24 -18.29
C GLN A 87 7.55 -6.99 -17.04
N MET A 88 8.45 -7.73 -16.39
CA MET A 88 8.16 -8.41 -15.12
C MET A 88 7.81 -7.40 -14.02
N TRP A 89 8.59 -6.33 -13.87
CA TRP A 89 8.33 -5.29 -12.88
C TRP A 89 6.99 -4.57 -13.15
N MET A 90 6.72 -4.20 -14.40
CA MET A 90 5.46 -3.56 -14.77
C MET A 90 4.25 -4.46 -14.52
N PHE A 91 4.37 -5.76 -14.80
CA PHE A 91 3.34 -6.74 -14.44
C PHE A 91 3.10 -6.78 -12.92
N ALA A 92 4.17 -6.78 -12.11
CA ALA A 92 4.04 -6.73 -10.66
C ALA A 92 3.35 -5.47 -10.16
N VAL A 93 3.66 -4.29 -10.73
CA VAL A 93 3.00 -3.03 -10.37
C VAL A 93 1.51 -3.03 -10.77
N ILE A 94 1.17 -3.59 -11.94
CA ILE A 94 -0.23 -3.69 -12.41
C ILE A 94 -1.07 -4.56 -11.47
N VAL A 95 -0.52 -5.69 -11.00
CA VAL A 95 -1.23 -6.60 -10.08
C VAL A 95 -1.23 -6.07 -8.64
N HIS A 96 -0.17 -5.36 -8.24
CA HIS A 96 -0.05 -4.69 -6.95
C HIS A 96 -1.14 -3.63 -6.74
N MET A 97 -1.38 -2.78 -7.73
CA MET A 97 -2.27 -1.62 -7.57
C MET A 97 -3.70 -1.96 -7.10
N PRO A 98 -4.46 -2.89 -7.73
CA PRO A 98 -5.82 -3.21 -7.29
C PRO A 98 -5.83 -3.91 -5.93
N SER A 99 -4.86 -4.79 -5.66
CA SER A 99 -4.78 -5.49 -4.38
C SER A 99 -4.46 -4.51 -3.24
N ARG A 100 -3.53 -3.58 -3.46
CA ARG A 100 -3.18 -2.52 -2.51
C ARG A 100 -4.35 -1.55 -2.28
N MET A 101 -5.08 -1.16 -3.33
CA MET A 101 -6.25 -0.29 -3.21
C MET A 101 -7.33 -0.88 -2.28
N LEU A 102 -7.61 -2.18 -2.39
CA LEU A 102 -8.58 -2.87 -1.53
C LEU A 102 -8.13 -2.84 -0.06
N LEU A 103 -6.85 -3.12 0.20
CA LEU A 103 -6.28 -3.13 1.55
C LEU A 103 -6.21 -1.74 2.18
N SER A 104 -5.86 -0.71 1.39
CA SER A 104 -5.85 0.69 1.82
C SER A 104 -7.23 1.16 2.25
N ARG A 105 -8.30 0.60 1.66
CA ARG A 105 -9.68 0.89 2.05
C ARG A 105 -10.13 0.09 3.27
N SER A 106 -9.67 -1.15 3.43
CA SER A 106 -10.18 -2.05 4.46
C SER A 106 -9.48 -1.89 5.81
N ILE A 107 -8.16 -1.77 5.84
CA ILE A 107 -7.39 -1.76 7.09
C ILE A 107 -7.77 -0.57 7.97
N PRO A 108 -7.90 0.67 7.45
CA PRO A 108 -8.31 1.80 8.28
C PRO A 108 -9.73 1.68 8.84
N GLN A 109 -10.60 0.82 8.28
CA GLN A 109 -11.97 0.63 8.79
C GLN A 109 -12.02 -0.06 10.16
N ILE A 110 -10.92 -0.68 10.58
CA ILE A 110 -10.76 -1.24 11.92
C ILE A 110 -10.79 -0.12 12.99
N TRP A 111 -10.41 1.10 12.60
CA TRP A 111 -10.39 2.24 13.50
C TRP A 111 -11.71 3.00 13.46
N LEU A 112 -12.05 3.61 14.61
CA LEU A 112 -13.17 4.53 14.72
C LEU A 112 -13.06 5.66 13.70
N GLU A 113 -14.21 6.15 13.25
CA GLU A 113 -14.26 7.25 12.28
C GLU A 113 -13.57 8.49 12.84
N GLY A 114 -12.61 9.05 12.09
CA GLY A 114 -11.87 10.22 12.54
C GLY A 114 -10.70 10.57 11.62
N ILE A 115 -9.93 11.57 12.05
CA ILE A 115 -8.80 12.11 11.28
C ILE A 115 -7.73 11.04 11.01
N TRP A 116 -7.49 10.13 11.95
CA TRP A 116 -6.48 9.08 11.80
C TRP A 116 -6.83 8.04 10.75
N ARG A 117 -8.12 7.69 10.62
CA ARG A 117 -8.62 6.82 9.56
C ARG A 117 -8.41 7.45 8.18
N LEU A 118 -8.76 8.74 8.06
CA LEU A 118 -8.53 9.49 6.83
C LEU A 118 -7.05 9.62 6.50
N ALA A 119 -6.22 9.92 7.50
CA ALA A 119 -4.77 10.03 7.35
C ALA A 119 -4.15 8.69 6.90
N GLY A 120 -4.58 7.56 7.49
CA GLY A 120 -4.08 6.24 7.08
C GLY A 120 -4.49 5.88 5.65
N TYR A 121 -5.72 6.21 5.27
CA TYR A 121 -6.19 6.07 3.89
C TYR A 121 -5.38 6.95 2.92
N ALA A 122 -5.13 8.21 3.27
CA ALA A 122 -4.34 9.13 2.46
C ALA A 122 -2.90 8.65 2.30
N ALA A 123 -2.22 8.28 3.40
CA ALA A 123 -0.85 7.80 3.39
C ALA A 123 -0.68 6.57 2.49
N THR A 124 -1.52 5.55 2.66
CA THR A 124 -1.46 4.31 1.85
C THR A 124 -1.82 4.53 0.39
N THR A 125 -2.73 5.46 0.08
CA THR A 125 -3.07 5.84 -1.30
C THR A 125 -1.91 6.57 -1.98
N ILE A 126 -1.29 7.53 -1.30
CA ILE A 126 -0.13 8.27 -1.82
C ILE A 126 1.05 7.33 -2.00
N GLU A 127 1.30 6.41 -1.06
CA GLU A 127 2.35 5.39 -1.17
C GLU A 127 2.16 4.55 -2.44
N MET A 128 0.97 3.95 -2.62
CA MET A 128 0.67 3.12 -3.79
C MET A 128 0.79 3.90 -5.11
N PHE A 129 0.23 5.12 -5.15
CA PHE A 129 0.31 5.96 -6.34
C PHE A 129 1.75 6.34 -6.67
N SER A 130 2.53 6.73 -5.66
CA SER A 130 3.93 7.13 -5.84
C SER A 130 4.80 5.96 -6.28
N LEU A 131 4.57 4.75 -5.76
CA LEU A 131 5.26 3.52 -6.20
C LEU A 131 4.95 3.19 -7.67
N THR A 132 3.71 3.43 -8.09
CA THR A 132 3.31 3.25 -9.50
C THR A 132 4.02 4.28 -10.38
N MET A 133 4.04 5.54 -9.95
CA MET A 133 4.65 6.62 -10.72
C MET A 133 6.17 6.50 -10.82
N VAL A 134 6.87 6.16 -9.73
CA VAL A 134 8.33 5.92 -9.76
C VAL A 134 8.70 4.79 -10.72
N SER A 135 7.80 3.83 -10.92
CA SER A 135 7.98 2.70 -11.85
C SER A 135 7.71 3.04 -13.31
N LEU A 136 6.90 4.06 -13.59
CA LEU A 136 6.54 4.48 -14.95
C LEU A 136 7.59 5.38 -15.59
N PHE A 137 8.18 6.28 -14.81
CA PHE A 137 9.14 7.27 -15.33
C PHE A 137 10.56 6.72 -15.38
N TYR A 138 11.16 6.82 -16.56
CA TYR A 138 12.45 6.23 -16.88
C TYR A 138 13.62 7.11 -16.45
N VAL A 139 14.65 6.49 -15.87
CA VAL A 139 15.80 7.20 -15.26
C VAL A 139 16.78 7.75 -16.31
N ASP A 140 16.83 7.21 -17.53
CA ASP A 140 17.88 7.58 -18.50
C ASP A 140 17.65 8.93 -19.20
N SER A 141 16.53 9.62 -18.95
CA SER A 141 16.31 10.99 -19.43
C SER A 141 16.44 11.98 -18.28
N ILE A 142 17.02 13.16 -18.52
CA ILE A 142 17.20 14.20 -17.48
C ILE A 142 15.87 14.56 -16.83
N ALA A 143 14.82 14.80 -17.62
CA ALA A 143 13.48 15.06 -17.10
C ALA A 143 12.90 13.85 -16.36
N GLY A 144 13.17 12.64 -16.83
CA GLY A 144 12.71 11.40 -16.19
C GLY A 144 13.40 11.13 -14.85
N PHE A 145 14.68 11.48 -14.70
CA PHE A 145 15.40 11.36 -13.43
C PHE A 145 14.78 12.25 -12.35
N GLU A 146 14.51 13.53 -12.64
CA GLU A 146 13.90 14.46 -11.67
C GLU A 146 12.50 14.00 -11.25
N VAL A 147 11.69 13.57 -12.22
CA VAL A 147 10.34 13.06 -11.95
C VAL A 147 10.40 11.76 -11.14
N HIS A 148 11.30 10.84 -11.49
CA HIS A 148 11.53 9.60 -10.74
C HIS A 148 11.95 9.89 -9.29
N ALA A 149 12.90 10.80 -9.09
CA ALA A 149 13.36 11.20 -7.77
C ALA A 149 12.24 11.85 -6.93
N ALA A 150 11.40 12.69 -7.54
CA ALA A 150 10.26 13.30 -6.87
C ALA A 150 9.24 12.25 -6.40
N PHE A 151 8.88 11.28 -7.26
CA PHE A 151 7.96 10.20 -6.88
C PHE A 151 8.58 9.21 -5.89
N PHE A 152 9.88 8.95 -5.98
CA PHE A 152 10.60 8.20 -4.95
C PHE A 152 10.52 8.90 -3.59
N GLY A 153 10.75 10.22 -3.54
CA GLY A 153 10.61 11.01 -2.32
C GLY A 153 9.18 11.02 -1.76
N MET A 154 8.17 11.10 -2.64
CA MET A 154 6.76 11.03 -2.25
C MET A 154 6.39 9.65 -1.71
N TRP A 155 6.86 8.57 -2.36
CA TRP A 155 6.67 7.20 -1.90
C TRP A 155 7.32 6.99 -0.54
N TRP A 156 8.55 7.46 -0.36
CA TRP A 156 9.28 7.40 0.90
C TRP A 156 8.53 8.12 2.03
N GLY A 157 8.11 9.37 1.80
CA GLY A 157 7.40 10.16 2.80
C GLY A 157 6.05 9.54 3.17
N ALA A 158 5.31 9.04 2.18
CA ALA A 158 4.05 8.35 2.40
C ALA A 158 4.22 7.03 3.16
N THR A 159 5.32 6.30 2.92
CA THR A 159 5.67 5.07 3.64
C THR A 159 5.90 5.37 5.13
N VAL A 160 6.75 6.36 5.44
CA VAL A 160 7.01 6.77 6.84
C VAL A 160 5.72 7.24 7.51
N TRP A 161 4.89 8.01 6.80
CA TRP A 161 3.59 8.46 7.29
C TRP A 161 2.66 7.29 7.62
N GLY A 162 2.53 6.33 6.70
CA GLY A 162 1.71 5.13 6.86
C GLY A 162 2.17 4.25 8.02
N MET A 163 3.47 3.98 8.12
CA MET A 163 4.06 3.21 9.22
C MET A 163 3.79 3.87 10.58
N SER A 164 3.97 5.19 10.65
CA SER A 164 3.75 5.99 11.86
C SER A 164 2.30 5.92 12.33
N ILE A 165 1.34 6.06 11.40
CA ILE A 165 -0.09 5.96 11.73
C ILE A 165 -0.43 4.56 12.22
N MET A 166 0.05 3.51 11.54
CA MET A 166 -0.22 2.13 11.94
C MET A 166 0.26 1.84 13.36
N ILE A 167 1.49 2.23 13.70
CA ILE A 167 2.06 2.08 15.04
C ILE A 167 1.30 2.93 16.07
N HIS A 168 1.01 4.19 15.73
CA HIS A 168 0.30 5.11 16.62
C HIS A 168 -1.11 4.61 16.95
N MET A 169 -1.86 4.19 15.95
CA MET A 169 -3.23 3.72 16.11
C MET A 169 -3.30 2.44 16.95
N GLN A 170 -2.35 1.52 16.78
CA GLN A 170 -2.30 0.30 17.58
C GLN A 170 -2.07 0.60 19.07
N ARG A 171 -1.30 1.65 19.38
CA ARG A 171 -1.10 2.13 20.76
C ARG A 171 -2.34 2.83 21.32
N VAL A 172 -2.94 3.75 20.56
CA VAL A 172 -4.08 4.57 21.03
C VAL A 172 -5.35 3.74 21.20
N THR A 173 -5.59 2.75 20.35
CA THR A 173 -6.73 1.82 20.48
C THR A 173 -6.58 0.84 21.66
N GLY A 174 -5.42 0.79 22.30
CA GLY A 174 -5.16 -0.12 23.42
C GLY A 174 -5.04 -1.60 23.02
N HIS A 175 -5.04 -1.91 21.72
CA HIS A 175 -4.89 -3.29 21.22
C HIS A 175 -3.60 -3.96 21.73
N ILE A 176 -2.54 -3.18 21.95
CA ILE A 176 -1.27 -3.66 22.50
C ILE A 176 -1.38 -4.28 23.90
N TYR A 177 -2.40 -3.91 24.69
CA TYR A 177 -2.56 -4.40 26.06
C TYR A 177 -3.46 -5.64 26.15
N GLN A 178 -4.15 -5.98 25.07
CA GLN A 178 -5.11 -7.08 25.04
C GLN A 178 -4.45 -8.42 24.68
N ASP A 179 -3.34 -8.39 23.94
CA ASP A 179 -2.71 -9.60 23.42
C ASP A 179 -1.17 -9.49 23.35
N PRO A 180 -0.42 -10.42 23.98
CA PRO A 180 1.05 -10.42 23.94
C PRO A 180 1.63 -10.57 22.53
N TYR A 181 0.93 -11.23 21.59
CA TYR A 181 1.37 -11.31 20.20
C TYR A 181 1.34 -9.93 19.52
N ILE A 182 0.27 -9.16 19.76
CA ILE A 182 0.08 -7.81 19.22
C ILE A 182 1.13 -6.86 19.79
N TYR A 183 1.48 -6.99 21.08
CA TYR A 183 2.59 -6.23 21.68
C TYR A 183 3.94 -6.53 21.02
N ARG A 184 4.27 -7.81 20.81
CA ARG A 184 5.52 -8.21 20.12
C ARG A 184 5.55 -7.68 18.69
N SER A 185 4.44 -7.82 17.96
CA SER A 185 4.33 -7.31 16.60
C SER A 185 4.46 -5.79 16.53
N TRP A 186 3.86 -5.06 17.47
CA TRP A 186 4.04 -3.61 17.61
C TRP A 186 5.52 -3.22 17.82
N LEU A 187 6.25 -3.97 18.65
CA LEU A 187 7.68 -3.74 18.87
C LEU A 187 8.50 -3.99 17.60
N VAL A 188 8.27 -5.11 16.92
CA VAL A 188 8.95 -5.45 15.66
C VAL A 188 8.66 -4.40 14.59
N LYS A 189 7.41 -3.96 14.44
CA LYS A 189 7.05 -2.87 13.51
C LYS A 189 7.76 -1.56 13.83
N SER A 190 7.88 -1.21 15.11
CA SER A 190 8.61 -0.01 15.57
C SER A 190 10.11 -0.09 15.25
N VAL A 191 10.73 -1.27 15.43
CA VAL A 191 12.12 -1.51 15.03
C VAL A 191 12.29 -1.40 13.51
N ILE A 192 11.40 -2.01 12.73
CA ILE A 192 11.45 -1.96 11.26
C ILE A 192 11.28 -0.52 10.76
N MET A 193 10.34 0.25 11.30
CA MET A 193 10.16 1.66 10.95
C MET A 193 11.42 2.48 11.27
N THR A 194 12.03 2.24 12.43
CA THR A 194 13.25 2.94 12.84
C THR A 194 14.42 2.60 11.91
N ALA A 195 14.61 1.32 11.59
CA ALA A 195 15.60 0.88 10.62
C ALA A 195 15.33 1.49 9.23
N TYR A 196 14.06 1.54 8.80
CA TYR A 196 13.66 2.12 7.52
C TYR A 196 14.07 3.59 7.44
N ILE A 197 13.79 4.37 8.49
CA ILE A 197 14.17 5.80 8.55
C ILE A 197 15.68 5.96 8.51
N ILE A 198 16.43 5.18 9.31
CA ILE A 198 17.90 5.25 9.35
C ILE A 198 18.49 4.95 7.97
N VAL A 199 18.13 3.81 7.38
CA VAL A 199 18.64 3.38 6.07
C VAL A 199 18.25 4.39 5.00
N SER A 200 17.03 4.93 5.04
CA SER A 200 16.58 5.96 4.08
C SER A 200 17.40 7.24 4.19
N CYS A 201 17.61 7.76 5.41
CA CYS A 201 18.43 8.95 5.62
C CYS A 201 19.87 8.70 5.14
N THR A 202 20.45 7.54 5.45
CA THR A 202 21.78 7.15 4.97
C THR A 202 21.83 7.12 3.43
N THR A 203 20.84 6.51 2.79
CA THR A 203 20.74 6.41 1.32
C THR A 203 20.64 7.79 0.66
N SER A 204 19.77 8.66 1.18
CA SER A 204 19.58 10.04 0.70
C SER A 204 20.82 10.91 0.84
N ILE A 205 21.68 10.64 1.84
CA ILE A 205 22.97 11.33 2.02
C ILE A 205 24.07 10.70 1.15
N ALA A 206 24.08 9.38 1.02
CA ALA A 206 25.10 8.64 0.29
C ALA A 206 25.11 8.96 -1.20
N TYR A 207 23.93 9.14 -1.83
CA TYR A 207 23.84 9.50 -3.25
C TYR A 207 24.55 10.81 -3.61
N PRO A 208 24.23 11.99 -3.02
CA PRO A 208 24.92 13.23 -3.36
C PRO A 208 26.40 13.21 -3.01
N ILE A 209 26.80 12.53 -1.92
CA ILE A 209 28.23 12.33 -1.59
C ILE A 209 28.93 11.54 -2.69
N SER A 210 28.30 10.47 -3.19
CA SER A 210 28.87 9.64 -4.26
C SER A 210 29.10 10.45 -5.54
N GLN A 211 28.16 11.32 -5.90
CA GLN A 211 28.23 12.13 -7.11
C GLN A 211 29.23 13.30 -6.98
N ARG A 212 29.32 13.94 -5.81
CA ARG A 212 30.23 15.09 -5.60
C ARG A 212 31.70 14.66 -5.42
N ASN A 213 31.93 13.57 -4.71
CA ASN A 213 33.27 13.12 -4.36
C ASN A 213 33.76 11.97 -5.26
N CYS A 214 32.98 11.56 -6.26
CA CYS A 214 33.23 10.36 -7.07
C CYS A 214 33.55 9.12 -6.21
N SER A 215 32.85 8.97 -5.08
CA SER A 215 33.13 7.92 -4.09
C SER A 215 32.35 6.65 -4.40
N LEU A 216 33.06 5.61 -4.84
CA LEU A 216 32.49 4.28 -5.06
C LEU A 216 31.86 3.71 -3.77
N PHE A 217 32.51 3.91 -2.62
CA PHE A 217 31.99 3.42 -1.35
C PHE A 217 30.63 4.04 -1.00
N ALA A 218 30.48 5.35 -1.18
CA ALA A 218 29.21 6.02 -0.96
C ALA A 218 28.13 5.53 -1.94
N PHE A 219 28.50 5.28 -3.21
CA PHE A 219 27.55 4.74 -4.19
C PHE A 219 27.09 3.31 -3.85
N THR A 220 28.01 2.47 -3.36
CA THR A 220 27.70 1.13 -2.86
C THR A 220 26.72 1.18 -1.69
N ILE A 221 26.93 2.09 -0.73
CA ILE A 221 25.99 2.31 0.39
C ILE A 221 24.62 2.71 -0.14
N PHE A 222 24.56 3.62 -1.13
CA PHE A 222 23.32 4.03 -1.76
C PHE A 222 22.57 2.82 -2.37
N CYS A 223 23.25 1.99 -3.18
CA CYS A 223 22.63 0.83 -3.82
C CYS A 223 22.12 -0.20 -2.79
N ILE A 224 22.94 -0.56 -1.80
CA ILE A 224 22.54 -1.49 -0.71
C ILE A 224 21.38 -0.90 0.10
N GLY A 225 21.41 0.42 0.31
CA GLY A 225 20.36 1.18 0.98
C GLY A 225 19.02 1.06 0.27
N GLU A 226 18.98 1.29 -1.05
CA GLU A 226 17.76 1.08 -1.85
C GLU A 226 17.21 -0.34 -1.68
N TYR A 227 18.07 -1.37 -1.75
CA TYR A 227 17.66 -2.77 -1.63
C TYR A 227 17.01 -3.03 -0.28
N THR A 228 17.65 -2.51 0.76
CA THR A 228 17.21 -2.66 2.15
C THR A 228 15.89 -1.93 2.42
N ILE A 229 15.69 -0.74 1.84
CA ILE A 229 14.45 0.05 1.97
C ILE A 229 13.24 -0.73 1.44
N ILE A 230 13.36 -1.39 0.27
CA ILE A 230 12.28 -2.23 -0.28
C ILE A 230 11.95 -3.38 0.68
N THR A 231 12.96 -4.08 1.21
CA THR A 231 12.75 -5.18 2.17
C THR A 231 12.05 -4.71 3.43
N LEU A 232 12.49 -3.59 4.00
CA LEU A 232 11.91 -3.05 5.23
C LEU A 232 10.46 -2.60 5.01
N ASN A 233 10.15 -1.98 3.87
CA ASN A 233 8.76 -1.64 3.53
C ASN A 233 7.88 -2.89 3.42
N ALA A 234 8.32 -3.88 2.64
CA ALA A 234 7.59 -5.12 2.44
C ALA A 234 7.40 -5.89 3.76
N ALA A 235 8.43 -5.96 4.59
CA ALA A 235 8.39 -6.63 5.90
C ALA A 235 7.41 -5.96 6.86
N PHE A 236 7.40 -4.63 6.95
CA PHE A 236 6.47 -3.90 7.80
C PHE A 236 5.02 -4.23 7.45
N TRP A 237 4.67 -4.11 6.18
CA TRP A 237 3.31 -4.33 5.71
C TRP A 237 2.91 -5.81 5.73
N ALA A 238 3.85 -6.73 5.54
CA ALA A 238 3.61 -8.15 5.75
C ALA A 238 3.18 -8.45 7.19
N ILE A 239 3.84 -7.85 8.19
CA ILE A 239 3.45 -7.99 9.60
C ILE A 239 2.06 -7.42 9.85
N VAL A 240 1.76 -6.21 9.34
CA VAL A 240 0.41 -5.62 9.44
C VAL A 240 -0.65 -6.55 8.85
N LEU A 241 -0.38 -7.16 7.69
CA LEU A 241 -1.32 -8.08 7.07
C LEU A 241 -1.46 -9.40 7.82
N LEU A 242 -0.39 -9.92 8.41
CA LEU A 242 -0.45 -11.13 9.24
C LEU A 242 -1.37 -10.91 10.45
N GLU A 243 -1.25 -9.75 11.11
CA GLU A 243 -2.17 -9.35 12.19
C GLU A 243 -3.63 -9.28 11.69
N VAL A 244 -3.87 -8.50 10.64
CA VAL A 244 -5.24 -8.31 10.14
C VAL A 244 -5.84 -9.63 9.60
N SER A 245 -5.03 -10.51 9.03
CA SER A 245 -5.48 -11.83 8.56
C SER A 245 -5.90 -12.79 9.67
N ARG A 246 -5.54 -12.48 10.92
CA ARG A 246 -5.98 -13.23 12.09
C ARG A 246 -7.40 -12.86 12.49
N ASP A 247 -7.75 -11.59 12.33
CA ASP A 247 -9.06 -11.06 12.72
C ASP A 247 -10.05 -11.08 11.54
N PHE A 248 -9.55 -11.09 10.29
CA PHE A 248 -10.35 -11.05 9.07
C PHE A 248 -9.91 -12.13 8.08
N GLU A 249 -10.83 -13.03 7.72
CA GLU A 249 -10.55 -14.11 6.76
C GLU A 249 -10.41 -13.60 5.31
N GLY A 250 -11.19 -12.58 4.93
CA GLY A 250 -11.19 -12.04 3.58
C GLY A 250 -12.41 -11.18 3.25
N PHE A 251 -12.57 -10.91 1.96
CA PHE A 251 -13.63 -10.07 1.41
C PHE A 251 -14.69 -10.93 0.73
N ARG A 252 -15.95 -10.60 0.99
CA ARG A 252 -17.09 -11.14 0.26
C ARG A 252 -17.58 -10.10 -0.72
N ILE A 253 -17.52 -10.40 -2.01
CA ILE A 253 -18.05 -9.52 -3.05
C ILE A 253 -19.53 -9.84 -3.21
N VAL A 254 -20.37 -8.84 -2.96
CA VAL A 254 -21.83 -8.97 -3.02
C VAL A 254 -22.35 -8.05 -4.11
N ALA A 255 -23.12 -8.60 -5.04
CA ALA A 255 -23.86 -7.80 -6.00
C ALA A 255 -24.93 -7.00 -5.26
N VAL A 256 -24.87 -5.67 -5.37
CA VAL A 256 -25.89 -4.79 -4.81
C VAL A 256 -27.10 -4.84 -5.73
N MET A 257 -28.26 -5.27 -5.20
CA MET A 257 -29.50 -5.17 -5.95
C MET A 257 -29.82 -3.69 -6.20
N SER A 258 -30.24 -3.36 -7.43
CA SER A 258 -30.69 -2.00 -7.72
C SER A 258 -31.85 -1.63 -6.79
N LYS A 259 -31.92 -0.36 -6.37
CA LYS A 259 -32.98 0.13 -5.48
C LYS A 259 -34.38 -0.24 -5.97
N ARG A 260 -34.60 -0.22 -7.30
CA ARG A 260 -35.86 -0.63 -7.92
C ARG A 260 -36.18 -2.11 -7.70
N ARG A 261 -35.22 -3.01 -7.94
CA ARG A 261 -35.39 -4.45 -7.69
C ARG A 261 -35.52 -4.78 -6.21
N ALA A 262 -34.80 -4.05 -5.34
CA ALA A 262 -34.92 -4.21 -3.90
C ALA A 262 -36.34 -3.83 -3.43
N ILE A 263 -36.89 -2.72 -3.93
CA ILE A 263 -38.27 -2.28 -3.65
C ILE A 263 -39.29 -3.28 -4.22
N GLU A 264 -39.10 -3.77 -5.44
CA GLU A 264 -39.97 -4.80 -6.05
C GLU A 264 -39.96 -6.08 -5.23
N LYS A 265 -38.78 -6.58 -4.84
CA LYS A 265 -38.62 -7.78 -4.01
C LYS A 265 -39.24 -7.60 -2.62
N TYR A 266 -38.98 -6.48 -1.94
CA TYR A 266 -39.62 -6.17 -0.65
C TYR A 266 -41.14 -6.04 -0.78
N SER A 267 -41.62 -5.46 -1.87
CA SER A 267 -43.03 -5.30 -2.15
C SER A 267 -43.73 -6.63 -2.47
N THR A 268 -43.02 -7.63 -2.97
CA THR A 268 -43.54 -8.99 -3.17
C THR A 268 -43.49 -9.82 -1.89
N GLU A 269 -42.46 -9.63 -1.07
CA GLU A 269 -42.29 -10.37 0.20
C GLU A 269 -43.12 -9.79 1.35
N ASN A 270 -43.50 -8.50 1.31
CA ASN A 270 -44.29 -7.84 2.35
C ASN A 270 -45.47 -7.00 1.78
N PRO A 271 -46.65 -7.63 1.57
CA PRO A 271 -47.78 -7.01 0.85
C PRO A 271 -48.34 -5.74 1.52
N THR A 272 -48.26 -5.63 2.85
CA THR A 272 -48.77 -4.47 3.61
C THR A 272 -47.96 -3.20 3.36
N MET A 273 -46.66 -3.32 3.09
CA MET A 273 -45.79 -2.18 2.78
C MET A 273 -46.02 -1.63 1.36
N LYS A 274 -46.43 -2.50 0.42
CA LYS A 274 -46.82 -2.12 -0.95
C LYS A 274 -47.97 -1.10 -0.94
N ILE A 275 -48.93 -1.27 -0.04
CA ILE A 275 -50.07 -0.36 0.15
C ILE A 275 -49.59 1.00 0.71
N ALA A 276 -48.65 1.01 1.65
CA ALA A 276 -48.10 2.23 2.23
C ALA A 276 -47.28 3.07 1.24
N ILE A 277 -46.46 2.42 0.39
CA ILE A 277 -45.70 3.10 -0.66
C ILE A 277 -46.64 3.69 -1.72
N LYS A 278 -47.67 2.92 -2.14
CA LYS A 278 -48.66 3.39 -3.12
C LYS A 278 -49.44 4.61 -2.62
N LYS A 279 -49.88 4.59 -1.35
CA LYS A 279 -50.53 5.74 -0.70
C LYS A 279 -49.63 6.98 -0.57
N LYS A 280 -48.31 6.80 -0.49
CA LYS A 280 -47.36 7.93 -0.37
C LYS A 280 -47.05 8.56 -1.72
N ILE A 281 -47.07 7.77 -2.79
CA ILE A 281 -46.92 8.23 -4.18
C ILE A 281 -48.19 8.95 -4.65
N GLU A 282 -49.38 8.48 -4.29
CA GLU A 282 -50.65 9.15 -4.65
C GLU A 282 -50.89 10.49 -3.92
N LYS A 283 -50.04 10.83 -2.94
CA LYS A 283 -50.13 12.05 -2.14
C LYS A 283 -49.14 13.15 -2.57
N HIS A 284 -48.33 12.90 -3.59
CA HIS A 284 -47.38 13.83 -4.21
C HIS A 284 -47.57 13.82 -5.73
#